data_AF-A0A667Z9V4-F1
#
_entry.id   AF-A0A667Z9V4-F1
#
_cell.length_a   1.000
_cell.length_b   1.000
_cell.length_c   1.000
_cell.angle_alpha   90.00
_cell.angle_beta   90.00
_cell.angle_gamma   90.00
#
_symmetry.space_group_name_H-M   'P 1'
#
loop_
_entity.id
_entity.type
_entity.pdbx_description
1 polymer ?
#
loop_
_entity_poly.entity_id
_entity_poly.type
_entity_poly.pdbx_seq_one_letter_code
_entity_poly.pdbx_strand_id
1 'polypeptide(L)'
;MTRHGKNCTAGAVYTYHEKKKDTAASGYGTQSIRLGKDAIKDFDCCCLSLQPCQDPVVTYMGTCMKNRPFWNTYFTRRWKLNVTCVFCPPMRQAYEKQKQAQKNDSQLESKSEERERVERFKTKENSIVSKPINPFTSGQAKDGEAQRAGEGSASSSTAGSSAAPATSSQALPSFWIPSLTPEAKPTLLKKPSKVVSCPMSGRPIKMNELITVRFTPLDPSLDRVALLTRQDRYVCAVTKDTLGNSVPCAVLRPSGAVVTQECVEKLIRKDMMDPVTGDKLSDRDIIPLQRGGTGFAGSGVRLAAKEARPVMQV
;
A
#
# COMPACT_ATOMS: atom_id res chain seq x y z
N MET A 1 -25.41 -30.28 -6.93
CA MET A 1 -24.26 -30.80 -7.69
C MET A 1 -24.61 -30.82 -9.17
N THR A 2 -24.41 -29.72 -9.87
CA THR A 2 -24.59 -29.66 -11.33
C THR A 2 -23.37 -30.29 -11.98
N ARG A 3 -23.62 -31.40 -12.68
CA ARG A 3 -22.63 -32.26 -13.31
C ARG A 3 -22.03 -31.50 -14.50
N HIS A 4 -20.83 -30.94 -14.32
CA HIS A 4 -20.06 -30.36 -15.42
C HIS A 4 -19.88 -31.43 -16.52
N GLY A 5 -20.28 -31.11 -17.75
CA GLY A 5 -20.28 -32.05 -18.87
C GLY A 5 -18.91 -32.67 -19.14
N LYS A 6 -18.90 -33.96 -19.49
CA LYS A 6 -17.72 -34.80 -19.76
C LYS A 6 -16.90 -34.41 -21.01
N ASN A 7 -17.21 -33.29 -21.66
CA ASN A 7 -16.43 -32.76 -22.78
C ASN A 7 -15.74 -31.46 -22.34
N CYS A 8 -14.59 -31.62 -21.67
CA CYS A 8 -13.69 -30.51 -21.33
C CYS A 8 -12.96 -29.98 -22.58
N THR A 9 -13.66 -29.33 -23.50
CA THR A 9 -13.02 -28.49 -24.55
C THR A 9 -12.52 -27.16 -24.00
N ALA A 10 -12.80 -26.84 -22.74
CA ALA A 10 -12.21 -25.75 -21.97
C ALA A 10 -11.00 -26.20 -21.12
N GLY A 11 -10.41 -27.36 -21.41
CA GLY A 11 -9.13 -27.76 -20.82
C GLY A 11 -8.04 -26.83 -21.32
N ALA A 12 -7.28 -26.23 -20.41
CA ALA A 12 -6.10 -25.47 -20.83
C ALA A 12 -5.14 -26.42 -21.55
N VAL A 13 -4.86 -26.13 -22.82
CA VAL A 13 -3.89 -26.87 -23.66
C VAL A 13 -2.54 -26.98 -22.94
N TYR A 14 -2.17 -25.91 -22.22
CA TYR A 14 -0.97 -25.88 -21.39
C TYR A 14 -1.23 -26.37 -19.97
N THR A 15 -0.40 -27.29 -19.53
CA THR A 15 -0.27 -27.69 -18.12
C THR A 15 0.22 -26.53 -17.26
N TYR A 16 0.00 -26.62 -15.95
CA TYR A 16 0.50 -25.61 -15.00
C TYR A 16 2.03 -25.41 -15.09
N HIS A 17 2.78 -26.51 -15.31
CA HIS A 17 4.23 -26.46 -15.43
C HIS A 17 4.69 -25.78 -16.71
N GLU A 18 4.02 -26.01 -17.83
CA GLU A 18 4.31 -25.32 -19.10
C GLU A 18 4.02 -23.83 -18.99
N LYS A 19 2.83 -23.46 -18.48
CA LYS A 19 2.50 -22.04 -18.22
C LYS A 19 3.55 -21.36 -17.35
N LYS A 20 4.04 -22.04 -16.31
CA LYS A 20 5.08 -21.50 -15.42
C LYS A 20 6.43 -21.35 -16.12
N LYS A 21 6.82 -22.30 -16.99
CA LYS A 21 8.04 -22.20 -17.81
C LYS A 21 7.94 -21.06 -18.81
N ASP A 22 6.80 -20.92 -19.50
CA ASP A 22 6.57 -19.86 -20.46
C ASP A 22 6.54 -18.50 -19.76
N THR A 23 5.87 -18.37 -18.62
CA THR A 23 5.89 -17.14 -17.80
C THR A 23 7.32 -16.78 -17.36
N ALA A 24 8.13 -17.78 -17.01
CA ALA A 24 9.53 -17.59 -16.63
C ALA A 24 10.40 -17.12 -17.82
N ALA A 25 10.23 -17.73 -19.00
CA ALA A 25 11.01 -17.43 -20.20
C ALA A 25 10.56 -16.12 -20.88
N SER A 26 9.26 -15.91 -21.05
CA SER A 26 8.69 -14.74 -21.71
C SER A 26 8.80 -13.47 -20.86
N GLY A 27 8.95 -13.59 -19.53
CA GLY A 27 9.11 -12.44 -18.64
C GLY A 27 7.86 -11.58 -18.47
N TYR A 28 6.69 -12.05 -18.92
CA TYR A 28 5.40 -11.42 -18.68
C TYR A 28 4.70 -12.09 -17.50
N GLY A 29 3.83 -11.35 -16.80
CA GLY A 29 3.08 -11.89 -15.67
C GLY A 29 3.82 -11.82 -14.33
N THR A 30 3.09 -12.04 -13.23
CA THR A 30 3.67 -12.02 -11.88
C THR A 30 4.41 -13.32 -11.61
N GLN A 31 5.73 -13.26 -11.43
CA GLN A 31 6.53 -14.42 -11.04
C GLN A 31 6.64 -14.50 -9.51
N SER A 32 6.53 -15.71 -8.96
CA SER A 32 6.72 -15.95 -7.53
C SER A 32 7.67 -17.11 -7.29
N ILE A 33 8.70 -16.87 -6.47
CA ILE A 33 9.72 -17.87 -6.09
C ILE A 33 9.75 -17.98 -4.57
N ARG A 34 9.88 -19.22 -4.07
CA ARG A 34 10.13 -19.48 -2.66
C ARG A 34 11.62 -19.26 -2.38
N LEU A 35 11.92 -18.42 -1.40
CA LEU A 35 13.28 -18.13 -0.99
C LEU A 35 13.83 -19.25 -0.09
N GLY A 36 15.11 -19.57 -0.27
CA GLY A 36 15.83 -20.58 0.52
C GLY A 36 16.25 -20.08 1.90
N LYS A 37 16.95 -20.94 2.66
CA LYS A 37 17.50 -20.61 3.99
C LYS A 37 18.46 -19.42 3.95
N ASP A 38 19.20 -19.25 2.86
CA ASP A 38 20.20 -18.20 2.73
C ASP A 38 19.59 -16.79 2.68
N ALA A 39 18.30 -16.68 2.35
CA ALA A 39 17.56 -15.42 2.39
C ALA A 39 17.00 -15.08 3.78
N ILE A 40 17.21 -15.96 4.76
CA ILE A 40 16.67 -15.83 6.10
C ILE A 40 17.72 -15.13 6.97
N LYS A 41 17.31 -14.02 7.57
CA LYS A 41 18.15 -13.28 8.52
C LYS A 41 18.20 -14.00 9.87
N ASP A 42 19.39 -14.14 10.45
CA ASP A 42 19.55 -14.54 11.85
C ASP A 42 19.13 -13.43 12.83
N PHE A 43 18.84 -13.80 14.08
CA PHE A 43 18.30 -12.87 15.08
C PHE A 43 19.31 -11.82 15.55
N ASP A 44 20.61 -12.12 15.50
CA ASP A 44 21.73 -11.26 15.88
C ASP A 44 22.25 -10.40 14.72
N CYS A 45 21.78 -10.65 13.49
CA CYS A 45 22.19 -9.92 12.29
C CYS A 45 21.46 -8.58 12.12
N CYS A 46 22.12 -7.62 11.49
CA CYS A 46 21.54 -6.32 11.15
C CYS A 46 20.54 -6.46 9.99
N CYS A 47 19.34 -5.88 10.08
CA CYS A 47 18.37 -5.90 8.98
C CYS A 47 18.88 -5.24 7.67
N LEU A 48 19.92 -4.42 7.74
CA LEU A 48 20.39 -3.62 6.61
C LEU A 48 21.64 -4.21 5.95
N SER A 49 22.60 -4.65 6.76
CA SER A 49 23.84 -5.26 6.25
C SER A 49 23.79 -6.78 6.20
N LEU A 50 22.79 -7.42 6.84
CA LEU A 50 22.68 -8.87 7.03
C LEU A 50 23.90 -9.52 7.70
N GLN A 51 24.79 -8.69 8.27
CA GLN A 51 25.96 -9.13 9.02
C GLN A 51 25.64 -9.12 10.52
N PRO A 52 26.29 -10.00 11.30
CA PRO A 52 26.18 -10.02 12.76
C PRO A 52 26.48 -8.65 13.38
N CYS A 53 25.63 -8.22 14.30
CA CYS A 53 25.76 -6.90 14.93
C CYS A 53 26.81 -6.92 16.04
N GLN A 54 27.76 -5.99 15.98
CA GLN A 54 28.72 -5.79 17.06
C GLN A 54 28.11 -5.00 18.23
N ASP A 55 27.46 -3.88 17.92
CA ASP A 55 26.70 -3.07 18.88
C ASP A 55 25.24 -3.04 18.39
N PRO A 56 24.37 -3.97 18.78
CA PRO A 56 23.02 -4.02 18.26
C PRO A 56 22.13 -2.94 18.90
N VAL A 57 21.27 -2.36 18.08
CA VAL A 57 20.23 -1.41 18.45
C VAL A 57 18.92 -1.92 17.90
N VAL A 58 17.89 -1.90 18.74
CA VAL A 58 16.57 -2.36 18.38
C VAL A 58 15.57 -1.21 18.43
N THR A 59 14.71 -1.15 17.42
CA THR A 59 13.54 -0.28 17.45
C THR A 59 12.42 -0.92 18.27
N TYR A 60 11.39 -0.17 18.65
CA TYR A 60 10.19 -0.68 19.31
C TYR A 60 9.47 -1.82 18.57
N MET A 61 9.82 -2.09 17.31
CA MET A 61 9.30 -3.20 16.52
C MET A 61 10.12 -4.48 16.54
N GLY A 62 11.22 -4.49 17.29
CA GLY A 62 12.10 -5.65 17.34
C GLY A 62 13.04 -5.77 16.14
N THR A 63 13.18 -4.73 15.31
CA THR A 63 14.16 -4.76 14.22
C THR A 63 15.56 -4.45 14.75
N CYS A 64 16.44 -5.46 14.71
CA CYS A 64 17.85 -5.31 15.09
C CYS A 64 18.66 -4.64 13.98
N MET A 65 19.43 -3.61 14.34
CA MET A 65 20.31 -2.84 13.47
C MET A 65 21.63 -2.56 14.17
N LYS A 66 22.70 -2.30 13.41
CA LYS A 66 24.00 -1.94 13.98
C LYS A 66 24.01 -0.49 14.51
N ASN A 67 24.50 -0.28 15.72
CA ASN A 67 24.73 1.03 16.32
C ASN A 67 25.95 1.70 15.69
N ARG A 68 25.91 3.03 15.63
CA ARG A 68 27.01 3.91 15.16
C ARG A 68 27.35 3.73 13.67
N PRO A 69 28.08 4.68 13.06
CA PRO A 69 27.62 5.76 12.15
C PRO A 69 26.31 5.63 11.35
N PHE A 70 25.68 4.47 11.20
CA PHE A 70 24.52 4.32 10.32
C PHE A 70 23.34 5.19 10.74
N TRP A 71 22.95 5.20 12.02
CA TRP A 71 21.84 6.05 12.47
C TRP A 71 22.16 7.54 12.36
N ASN A 72 23.36 7.96 12.74
CA ASN A 72 23.77 9.35 12.58
C ASN A 72 23.77 9.77 11.11
N THR A 73 24.36 8.97 10.21
CA THR A 73 24.31 9.24 8.77
C THR A 73 22.91 9.10 8.19
N TYR A 74 22.07 8.19 8.67
CA TYR A 74 20.69 8.02 8.22
C TYR A 74 19.81 9.19 8.64
N PHE A 75 19.85 9.59 9.91
CA PHE A 75 19.17 10.78 10.41
C PHE A 75 19.73 12.04 9.74
N THR A 76 21.04 12.18 9.61
CA THR A 76 21.66 13.34 8.93
C THR A 76 21.35 13.36 7.44
N ARG A 77 21.32 12.21 6.75
CA ARG A 77 20.98 12.08 5.32
C ARG A 77 19.49 12.21 5.10
N ARG A 78 18.64 11.76 6.01
CA ARG A 78 17.19 11.97 5.94
C ARG A 78 16.83 13.39 6.31
N TRP A 79 17.54 14.00 7.25
CA TRP A 79 17.44 15.43 7.54
C TRP A 79 17.91 16.23 6.33
N LYS A 80 19.08 15.92 5.75
CA LYS A 80 19.55 16.50 4.48
C LYS A 80 18.57 16.25 3.36
N LEU A 81 18.06 15.04 3.12
CA LEU A 81 17.05 14.77 2.08
C LEU A 81 15.72 15.46 2.37
N ASN A 82 15.27 15.57 3.62
CA ASN A 82 14.07 16.30 3.96
C ASN A 82 14.29 17.80 3.73
N VAL A 83 15.46 18.32 4.07
CA VAL A 83 15.90 19.69 3.76
C VAL A 83 16.01 19.81 2.24
N THR A 84 16.97 19.18 1.58
CA THR A 84 17.19 19.15 0.12
C THR A 84 15.98 18.78 -0.73
N CYS A 85 15.03 17.93 -0.33
CA CYS A 85 13.77 17.70 -1.07
C CYS A 85 12.71 18.77 -0.79
N VAL A 86 12.69 19.36 0.42
CA VAL A 86 11.92 20.59 0.71
C VAL A 86 12.54 21.82 0.05
N PHE A 87 13.85 21.78 -0.22
CA PHE A 87 14.67 22.80 -0.87
C PHE A 87 14.98 22.48 -2.33
N CYS A 88 14.53 21.33 -2.88
CA CYS A 88 14.79 20.96 -4.26
C CYS A 88 13.89 21.87 -5.10
N PRO A 89 14.45 22.88 -5.80
CA PRO A 89 13.64 23.86 -6.50
C PRO A 89 12.63 23.21 -7.46
N PRO A 90 12.97 22.18 -8.27
CA PRO A 90 12.03 21.67 -9.27
C PRO A 90 10.82 20.95 -8.65
N MET A 91 11.02 20.11 -7.63
CA MET A 91 9.91 19.39 -6.98
C MET A 91 8.98 20.34 -6.20
N ARG A 92 9.55 21.36 -5.53
CA ARG A 92 8.77 22.36 -4.82
C ARG A 92 8.00 23.27 -5.79
N GLN A 93 8.63 23.73 -6.86
CA GLN A 93 7.98 24.50 -7.91
C GLN A 93 6.87 23.70 -8.60
N ALA A 94 7.09 22.41 -8.88
CA ALA A 94 6.05 21.55 -9.46
C ALA A 94 4.85 21.39 -8.51
N TYR A 95 5.09 21.20 -7.21
CA TYR A 95 4.02 21.14 -6.21
C TYR A 95 3.30 22.49 -6.04
N GLU A 96 4.02 23.61 -6.02
CA GLU A 96 3.43 24.95 -5.92
C GLU A 96 2.61 25.30 -7.18
N LYS A 97 3.11 24.97 -8.37
CA LYS A 97 2.37 25.08 -9.64
C LYS A 97 1.11 24.22 -9.64
N GLN A 98 1.20 22.97 -9.18
CA GLN A 98 0.04 22.09 -9.06
C GLN A 98 -1.00 22.63 -8.08
N LYS A 99 -0.55 23.18 -6.94
CA LYS A 99 -1.44 23.82 -5.95
C LYS A 99 -2.09 25.09 -6.51
N GLN A 100 -1.38 25.88 -7.31
CA GLN A 100 -1.93 27.04 -7.99
C GLN A 100 -2.95 26.64 -9.07
N ALA A 101 -2.64 25.65 -9.90
CA ALA A 101 -3.56 25.11 -10.89
C ALA A 101 -4.86 24.63 -10.24
N GLN A 102 -4.78 23.82 -9.17
CA GLN A 102 -5.98 23.37 -8.43
C GLN A 102 -6.81 24.53 -7.85
N LYS A 103 -6.15 25.60 -7.38
CA LYS A 103 -6.86 26.80 -6.89
C LYS A 103 -7.54 27.54 -8.03
N ASN A 104 -6.87 27.66 -9.17
CA ASN A 104 -7.42 28.33 -10.35
C ASN A 104 -8.60 27.53 -10.91
N ASP A 105 -8.48 26.21 -11.01
CA ASP A 105 -9.55 25.32 -11.46
C ASP A 105 -10.76 25.41 -10.52
N SER A 106 -10.54 25.32 -9.20
CA SER A 106 -11.62 25.48 -8.21
C SER A 106 -12.28 26.87 -8.28
N GLN A 107 -11.51 27.94 -8.54
CA GLN A 107 -12.06 29.27 -8.75
C GLN A 107 -12.85 29.38 -10.06
N LEU A 108 -12.39 28.74 -11.15
CA LEU A 108 -13.09 28.70 -12.42
C LEU A 108 -14.39 27.91 -12.30
N GLU A 109 -14.38 26.79 -11.60
CA GLU A 109 -15.56 25.99 -11.26
C GLU A 109 -16.58 26.85 -10.50
N SER A 110 -16.19 27.50 -9.40
CA SER A 110 -17.10 28.38 -8.63
C SER A 110 -17.68 29.53 -9.46
N LYS A 111 -16.87 30.15 -10.33
CA LYS A 111 -17.34 31.22 -11.23
C LYS A 111 -18.28 30.69 -12.32
N SER A 112 -18.04 29.48 -12.81
CA SER A 112 -18.91 28.83 -13.79
C SER A 112 -20.26 28.45 -13.17
N GLU A 113 -20.25 27.94 -11.93
CA GLU A 113 -21.45 27.63 -11.14
C GLU A 113 -22.26 28.90 -10.86
N GLU A 114 -21.61 30.01 -10.48
CA GLU A 114 -22.28 31.30 -10.30
C GLU A 114 -22.92 31.80 -11.60
N ARG A 115 -22.20 31.72 -12.73
CA ARG A 115 -22.73 32.10 -14.04
C ARG A 115 -23.92 31.23 -14.43
N GLU A 116 -23.83 29.93 -14.25
CA GLU A 116 -24.92 29.01 -14.55
C GLU A 116 -26.13 29.27 -13.65
N ARG A 117 -25.90 29.61 -12.36
CA ARG A 117 -26.97 30.00 -11.43
C ARG A 117 -27.69 31.28 -11.87
N VAL A 118 -26.94 32.29 -12.33
CA VAL A 118 -27.50 33.53 -12.86
C VAL A 118 -28.28 33.28 -14.16
N GLU A 119 -27.75 32.48 -15.09
CA GLU A 119 -28.44 32.13 -16.33
C GLU A 119 -29.72 31.30 -16.06
N ARG A 120 -29.67 30.35 -15.12
CA ARG A 120 -30.86 29.62 -14.65
C ARG A 120 -31.89 30.53 -14.00
N PHE A 121 -31.47 31.64 -13.39
CA PHE A 121 -32.38 32.62 -12.82
C PHE A 121 -33.05 33.46 -13.92
N LYS A 122 -32.27 34.04 -14.85
CA LYS A 122 -32.79 34.82 -15.99
C LYS A 122 -33.78 34.04 -16.85
N THR A 123 -33.47 32.77 -17.12
CA THR A 123 -34.36 31.89 -17.91
C THR A 123 -35.69 31.63 -17.20
N LYS A 124 -35.68 31.47 -15.86
CA LYS A 124 -36.90 31.33 -15.06
C LYS A 124 -37.73 32.62 -15.04
N GLU A 125 -37.11 33.80 -14.91
CA GLU A 125 -37.83 35.08 -14.97
C GLU A 125 -38.43 35.32 -16.35
N ASN A 126 -37.65 35.11 -17.42
CA ASN A 126 -38.16 35.26 -18.80
C ASN A 126 -39.29 34.27 -19.11
N SER A 127 -39.29 33.08 -18.52
CA SER A 127 -40.39 32.11 -18.66
C SER A 127 -41.68 32.53 -17.96
N ILE A 128 -41.62 33.37 -16.92
CA ILE A 128 -42.79 33.88 -16.20
C ILE A 128 -43.39 35.08 -16.93
N VAL A 129 -42.56 35.92 -17.58
CA VAL A 129 -42.98 37.18 -18.21
C VAL A 129 -43.48 37.03 -19.65
N SER A 130 -43.28 35.89 -20.31
CA SER A 130 -43.54 35.73 -21.77
C SER A 130 -44.79 34.94 -22.17
N LYS A 131 -45.75 34.71 -21.27
CA LYS A 131 -47.12 34.34 -21.70
C LYS A 131 -48.09 35.49 -21.41
N PRO A 132 -48.24 36.48 -22.31
CA PRO A 132 -49.40 37.36 -22.27
C PRO A 132 -50.64 36.49 -22.51
N ILE A 133 -51.39 36.21 -21.44
CA ILE A 133 -52.77 35.77 -21.54
C ILE A 133 -53.53 36.98 -22.09
N ASN A 134 -53.72 37.02 -23.41
CA ASN A 134 -54.62 37.97 -24.05
C ASN A 134 -56.06 37.59 -23.68
N PRO A 135 -56.79 38.37 -22.87
CA PRO A 135 -58.16 38.03 -22.44
C PRO A 135 -59.24 38.50 -23.42
N PHE A 136 -58.86 39.10 -24.56
CA PHE A 136 -59.77 39.76 -25.51
C PHE A 136 -59.90 39.10 -26.89
N THR A 137 -59.33 37.90 -27.08
CA THR A 137 -59.64 37.07 -28.26
C THR A 137 -60.45 35.85 -27.85
N SER A 138 -61.70 36.08 -27.47
CA SER A 138 -62.70 35.03 -27.27
C SER A 138 -63.69 35.02 -28.44
N GLY A 139 -63.68 33.92 -29.22
CA GLY A 139 -64.72 33.48 -30.16
C GLY A 139 -64.66 34.13 -31.55
N GLN A 140 -64.65 33.44 -32.70
CA GLN A 140 -65.07 32.08 -33.12
C GLN A 140 -64.14 31.62 -34.28
N ALA A 141 -63.64 30.36 -34.29
CA ALA A 141 -64.09 29.21 -35.12
C ALA A 141 -64.04 29.46 -36.64
N LYS A 142 -63.58 28.60 -37.56
CA LYS A 142 -63.46 27.13 -37.70
C LYS A 142 -62.68 26.90 -39.04
N ASP A 143 -61.81 25.90 -39.22
CA ASP A 143 -62.03 24.62 -39.92
C ASP A 143 -60.63 23.95 -40.05
N GLY A 144 -60.43 22.62 -40.04
CA GLY A 144 -61.37 21.54 -40.24
C GLY A 144 -60.97 20.23 -39.56
N GLU A 145 -61.83 19.26 -39.80
CA GLU A 145 -62.24 18.16 -38.93
C GLU A 145 -61.93 16.80 -39.59
N ALA A 146 -61.75 15.77 -38.73
CA ALA A 146 -61.85 14.32 -39.00
C ALA A 146 -60.87 13.69 -40.02
N GLN A 147 -60.40 12.44 -39.92
CA GLN A 147 -61.17 11.22 -39.63
C GLN A 147 -60.26 10.02 -39.27
N ARG A 148 -60.90 9.03 -38.62
CA ARG A 148 -60.43 7.73 -38.10
C ARG A 148 -60.01 6.68 -39.15
N ALA A 149 -59.49 5.56 -38.58
CA ALA A 149 -59.35 4.17 -39.07
C ALA A 149 -58.04 3.89 -39.83
N GLY A 150 -57.29 2.81 -39.58
CA GLY A 150 -57.63 1.51 -39.02
C GLY A 150 -57.43 0.43 -40.10
N GLU A 151 -56.39 -0.40 -39.91
CA GLU A 151 -56.10 -1.72 -40.52
C GLU A 151 -55.44 -1.81 -41.92
N GLY A 152 -54.46 -2.72 -42.03
CA GLY A 152 -54.19 -3.47 -43.27
C GLY A 152 -52.78 -3.43 -43.87
N SER A 153 -51.86 -4.22 -43.30
CA SER A 153 -50.69 -4.90 -43.90
C SER A 153 -50.30 -4.67 -45.37
N ALA A 154 -49.01 -4.36 -45.61
CA ALA A 154 -48.12 -5.21 -46.41
C ALA A 154 -46.65 -4.80 -46.27
N SER A 155 -45.82 -5.82 -46.07
CA SER A 155 -44.36 -5.89 -46.03
C SER A 155 -43.60 -5.11 -47.11
N SER A 156 -42.44 -4.53 -46.75
CA SER A 156 -41.13 -5.04 -47.21
C SER A 156 -39.96 -4.22 -46.64
N SER A 157 -39.03 -4.96 -46.06
CA SER A 157 -37.70 -4.63 -45.55
C SER A 157 -36.85 -3.68 -46.39
N THR A 158 -36.19 -2.71 -45.74
CA THR A 158 -34.72 -2.66 -45.60
C THR A 158 -34.32 -1.52 -44.64
N ALA A 159 -33.58 -1.88 -43.59
CA ALA A 159 -33.18 -0.98 -42.51
C ALA A 159 -31.93 -0.17 -42.88
N GLY A 160 -32.07 1.15 -42.89
CA GLY A 160 -30.99 2.13 -42.90
C GLY A 160 -31.42 3.36 -42.11
N SER A 161 -30.67 3.65 -41.05
CA SER A 161 -30.42 4.97 -40.46
C SER A 161 -31.56 5.81 -39.83
N SER A 162 -31.37 6.00 -38.51
CA SER A 162 -31.45 7.27 -37.74
C SER A 162 -32.78 7.86 -37.26
N ALA A 163 -32.72 8.24 -35.97
CA ALA A 163 -33.35 9.37 -35.28
C ALA A 163 -34.69 9.17 -34.54
N ALA A 164 -34.61 8.74 -33.27
CA ALA A 164 -35.47 9.17 -32.15
C ALA A 164 -34.77 8.86 -30.79
N PRO A 165 -35.06 9.61 -29.71
CA PRO A 165 -34.10 9.95 -28.67
C PRO A 165 -33.93 8.82 -27.63
N ALA A 166 -32.68 8.37 -27.43
CA ALA A 166 -32.33 7.45 -26.37
C ALA A 166 -32.19 8.21 -25.04
N THR A 167 -33.16 8.03 -24.16
CA THR A 167 -32.99 8.26 -22.73
C THR A 167 -31.93 7.29 -22.19
N SER A 168 -30.84 7.86 -21.64
CA SER A 168 -29.77 7.18 -20.88
C SER A 168 -29.14 5.94 -21.54
N SER A 169 -28.39 6.12 -22.63
CA SER A 169 -27.33 5.17 -22.95
C SER A 169 -26.19 5.38 -21.96
N GLN A 170 -25.94 4.39 -21.10
CA GLN A 170 -24.72 4.30 -20.32
C GLN A 170 -23.54 4.37 -21.30
N ALA A 171 -22.81 5.49 -21.31
CA ALA A 171 -21.61 5.63 -22.11
C ALA A 171 -20.55 4.67 -21.56
N LEU A 172 -20.48 3.47 -22.13
CA LEU A 172 -19.42 2.52 -21.84
C LEU A 172 -18.10 3.15 -22.30
N PRO A 173 -17.07 3.20 -21.46
CA PRO A 173 -15.78 3.78 -21.84
C PRO A 173 -15.18 2.91 -22.94
N SER A 174 -15.23 3.39 -24.18
CA SER A 174 -14.58 2.74 -25.31
C SER A 174 -13.15 3.24 -25.41
N PHE A 175 -12.19 2.36 -25.15
CA PHE A 175 -10.75 2.64 -25.22
C PHE A 175 -10.29 3.20 -26.58
N TRP A 176 -10.97 2.84 -27.67
CA TRP A 176 -10.64 3.25 -29.04
C TRP A 176 -11.17 4.63 -29.43
N ILE A 177 -11.98 5.27 -28.59
CA ILE A 177 -12.53 6.60 -28.86
C ILE A 177 -11.79 7.61 -27.96
N PRO A 178 -10.96 8.52 -28.51
CA PRO A 178 -10.14 9.45 -27.73
C PRO A 178 -10.89 10.35 -26.74
N SER A 179 -12.21 10.53 -26.91
CA SER A 179 -13.05 11.32 -26.00
C SER A 179 -13.68 10.50 -24.87
N LEU A 180 -13.63 9.17 -24.93
CA LEU A 180 -14.17 8.25 -23.92
C LEU A 180 -13.07 7.39 -23.26
N THR A 181 -11.80 7.67 -23.58
CA THR A 181 -10.67 7.09 -22.87
C THR A 181 -10.65 7.64 -21.44
N PRO A 182 -10.54 6.78 -20.41
CA PRO A 182 -10.34 7.26 -19.06
C PRO A 182 -8.99 7.96 -18.99
N GLU A 183 -8.97 9.28 -18.99
CA GLU A 183 -7.76 10.05 -18.77
C GLU A 183 -7.16 9.67 -17.41
N ALA A 184 -5.87 9.36 -17.39
CA ALA A 184 -5.17 9.06 -16.16
C ALA A 184 -5.25 10.30 -15.27
N LYS A 185 -5.89 10.16 -14.09
CA LYS A 185 -5.97 11.24 -13.10
C LYS A 185 -4.56 11.80 -12.88
N PRO A 186 -4.36 13.12 -12.97
CA PRO A 186 -3.04 13.72 -12.89
C PRO A 186 -2.38 13.31 -11.57
N THR A 187 -1.12 12.87 -11.65
CA THR A 187 -0.37 12.43 -10.47
C THR A 187 -0.21 13.60 -9.50
N LEU A 188 -0.96 13.53 -8.38
CA LEU A 188 -0.86 14.51 -7.31
C LEU A 188 0.46 14.32 -6.57
N LEU A 189 1.38 15.29 -6.72
CA LEU A 189 2.64 15.29 -6.00
C LEU A 189 2.33 15.52 -4.52
N LYS A 190 2.65 14.54 -3.67
CA LYS A 190 2.51 14.66 -2.21
C LYS A 190 3.77 15.27 -1.63
N LYS A 191 3.60 16.21 -0.67
CA LYS A 191 4.72 16.77 0.07
C LYS A 191 5.46 15.65 0.82
N PRO A 192 6.80 15.56 0.72
CA PRO A 192 7.55 14.59 1.49
C PRO A 192 7.36 14.84 2.99
N SER A 193 7.08 13.77 3.74
CA SER A 193 6.91 13.84 5.19
C SER A 193 8.23 14.18 5.87
N LYS A 194 8.22 15.12 6.81
CA LYS A 194 9.41 15.48 7.61
C LYS A 194 9.81 14.41 8.63
N VAL A 195 8.93 13.45 8.89
CA VAL A 195 9.13 12.41 9.91
C VAL A 195 10.10 11.35 9.40
N VAL A 196 11.13 11.05 10.19
CA VAL A 196 12.09 9.98 9.90
C VAL A 196 11.41 8.65 10.18
N SER A 197 11.39 7.77 9.19
CA SER A 197 10.71 6.47 9.26
C SER A 197 11.73 5.34 9.20
N CYS A 198 11.44 4.21 9.82
CA CYS A 198 12.30 3.04 9.77
C CYS A 198 12.35 2.47 8.33
N PRO A 199 13.54 2.13 7.79
CA PRO A 199 13.66 1.59 6.44
C PRO A 199 12.96 0.23 6.26
N MET A 200 12.82 -0.57 7.33
CA MET A 200 12.20 -1.89 7.28
C MET A 200 10.69 -1.85 7.56
N SER A 201 10.24 -1.05 8.53
CA SER A 201 8.84 -1.04 8.96
C SER A 201 8.02 0.15 8.43
N GLY A 202 8.67 1.17 7.87
CA GLY A 202 8.01 2.39 7.38
C GLY A 202 7.37 3.27 8.46
N ARG A 203 7.53 2.92 9.74
CA ARG A 203 6.94 3.64 10.87
C ARG A 203 7.88 4.71 11.42
N PRO A 204 7.36 5.79 12.03
CA PRO A 204 8.18 6.88 12.54
C PRO A 204 9.08 6.40 13.69
N ILE A 205 10.31 6.90 13.74
CA ILE A 205 11.31 6.54 14.75
C ILE A 205 12.09 7.78 15.21
N LYS A 206 12.37 7.87 16.51
CA LYS A 206 13.26 8.89 17.08
C LYS A 206 14.55 8.25 17.59
N MET A 207 15.62 9.04 17.66
CA MET A 207 16.92 8.56 18.15
C MET A 207 16.85 8.06 19.61
N ASN A 208 16.05 8.71 20.45
CA ASN A 208 15.93 8.36 21.87
C ASN A 208 15.08 7.10 22.10
N GLU A 209 14.30 6.67 21.11
CA GLU A 209 13.45 5.47 21.19
C GLU A 209 14.23 4.20 20.80
N LEU A 210 15.49 4.35 20.40
CA LEU A 210 16.39 3.27 20.05
C LEU A 210 17.01 2.67 21.31
N ILE A 211 16.93 1.35 21.42
CA ILE A 211 17.35 0.62 22.62
C ILE A 211 18.60 -0.16 22.28
N THR A 212 19.65 0.02 23.07
CA THR A 212 20.89 -0.72 22.93
C THR A 212 20.71 -2.14 23.47
N VAL A 213 21.05 -3.13 22.68
CA VAL A 213 20.92 -4.54 23.04
C VAL A 213 22.27 -5.07 23.52
N ARG A 214 22.24 -5.82 24.62
CA ARG A 214 23.40 -6.50 25.19
C ARG A 214 23.15 -8.01 25.11
N PHE A 215 23.82 -8.66 24.16
CA PHE A 215 23.80 -10.12 24.08
C PHE A 215 24.82 -10.71 25.05
N THR A 216 24.41 -11.73 25.80
CA THR A 216 25.31 -12.51 26.65
C THR A 216 25.96 -13.61 25.80
N PRO A 217 27.29 -13.63 25.64
CA PRO A 217 27.96 -14.70 24.89
C PRO A 217 27.87 -16.03 25.65
N LEU A 218 27.82 -17.16 24.93
CA LEU A 218 27.85 -18.50 25.51
C LEU A 218 29.16 -18.73 26.29
N ASP A 219 30.29 -18.42 25.66
CA ASP A 219 31.62 -18.49 26.26
C ASP A 219 32.24 -17.10 26.32
N PRO A 220 32.39 -16.49 27.50
CA PRO A 220 33.00 -15.16 27.65
C PRO A 220 34.52 -15.17 27.44
N SER A 221 35.16 -16.35 27.44
CA SER A 221 36.60 -16.53 27.27
C SER A 221 37.06 -16.55 25.81
N LEU A 222 36.15 -16.74 24.86
CA LEU A 222 36.49 -16.82 23.45
C LEU A 222 36.56 -15.45 22.80
N ASP A 223 37.54 -15.29 21.91
CA ASP A 223 37.66 -14.07 21.11
C ASP A 223 36.48 -13.93 20.13
N ARG A 224 36.16 -12.69 19.78
CA ARG A 224 34.96 -12.31 19.00
C ARG A 224 34.90 -13.00 17.63
N VAL A 225 36.05 -13.22 17.00
CA VAL A 225 36.14 -13.90 15.70
C VAL A 225 35.80 -15.39 15.84
N ALA A 226 36.26 -16.02 16.92
CA ALA A 226 35.96 -17.41 17.23
C ALA A 226 34.49 -17.63 17.64
N LEU A 227 33.84 -16.61 18.23
CA LEU A 227 32.40 -16.63 18.48
C LEU A 227 31.58 -16.53 17.18
N LEU A 228 32.06 -15.79 16.17
CA LEU A 228 31.33 -15.58 14.91
C LEU A 228 31.21 -16.85 14.06
N THR A 229 32.21 -17.74 14.13
CA THR A 229 32.24 -19.00 13.38
C THR A 229 31.31 -20.05 13.96
N ARG A 230 30.88 -19.90 15.22
CA ARG A 230 29.92 -20.81 15.85
C ARG A 230 28.48 -20.49 15.43
N GLN A 231 27.68 -21.53 15.33
CA GLN A 231 26.24 -21.42 15.07
C GLN A 231 25.50 -20.92 16.32
N ASP A 232 25.89 -21.41 17.50
CA ASP A 232 25.36 -20.97 18.79
C ASP A 232 26.34 -19.99 19.45
N ARG A 233 25.96 -18.71 19.48
CA ARG A 233 26.85 -17.62 19.94
C ARG A 233 26.42 -17.00 21.26
N TYR A 234 25.11 -16.94 21.48
CA TYR A 234 24.51 -16.16 22.55
C TYR A 234 23.56 -17.01 23.40
N VAL A 235 23.42 -16.61 24.65
CA VAL A 235 22.53 -17.24 25.63
C VAL A 235 21.56 -16.24 26.23
N CYS A 236 20.43 -16.77 26.70
CA CYS A 236 19.46 -16.01 27.47
C CYS A 236 20.08 -15.48 28.76
N ALA A 237 19.86 -14.20 29.08
CA ALA A 237 20.41 -13.60 30.30
C ALA A 237 19.88 -14.25 31.60
N VAL A 238 18.70 -14.89 31.55
CA VAL A 238 18.03 -15.46 32.73
C VAL A 238 18.22 -16.98 32.80
N THR A 239 17.75 -17.70 31.78
CA THR A 239 17.79 -19.18 31.78
C THR A 239 19.11 -19.76 31.29
N LYS A 240 19.97 -18.95 30.67
CA LYS A 240 21.20 -19.41 30.00
C LYS A 240 20.96 -20.42 28.86
N ASP A 241 19.71 -20.55 28.38
CA ASP A 241 19.41 -21.32 27.18
C ASP A 241 20.05 -20.67 25.95
N THR A 242 20.46 -21.49 24.98
CA THR A 242 21.03 -21.00 23.73
C THR A 242 19.98 -20.24 22.91
N LEU A 243 20.36 -19.04 22.45
CA LEU A 243 19.51 -18.22 21.60
C LEU A 243 19.73 -18.62 20.14
N GLY A 244 18.62 -18.91 19.46
CA GLY A 244 18.60 -19.30 18.06
C GLY A 244 17.41 -18.70 17.33
N ASN A 245 17.38 -18.81 15.99
CA ASN A 245 16.24 -18.35 15.20
C ASN A 245 14.96 -19.19 15.47
N SER A 246 15.13 -20.41 15.98
CA SER A 246 14.06 -21.32 16.40
C SER A 246 13.33 -20.83 17.64
N VAL A 247 14.03 -20.17 18.56
CA VAL A 247 13.48 -19.70 19.84
C VAL A 247 13.05 -18.24 19.70
N PRO A 248 11.78 -17.89 19.98
CA PRO A 248 11.36 -16.50 20.00
C PRO A 248 12.02 -15.78 21.18
N CYS A 249 12.59 -14.60 20.92
CA CYS A 249 13.35 -13.81 21.88
C CYS A 249 12.74 -12.41 22.02
N ALA A 250 12.93 -11.79 23.17
CA ALA A 250 12.53 -10.42 23.45
C ALA A 250 13.68 -9.66 24.12
N VAL A 251 13.70 -8.34 23.93
CA VAL A 251 14.61 -7.41 24.61
C VAL A 251 13.84 -6.65 25.67
N LEU A 252 14.46 -6.50 26.84
CA LEU A 252 13.97 -5.62 27.89
C LEU A 252 14.54 -4.22 27.71
N ARG A 253 13.70 -3.19 27.69
CA ARG A 253 14.12 -1.79 27.48
C ARG A 253 15.14 -1.27 28.52
N PRO A 254 14.99 -1.51 29.84
CA PRO A 254 15.88 -0.93 30.85
C PRO A 254 17.29 -1.52 30.83
N SER A 255 17.42 -2.86 30.87
CA SER A 255 18.72 -3.54 30.84
C SER A 255 19.31 -3.69 29.44
N GLY A 256 18.47 -3.67 28.40
CA GLY A 256 18.86 -4.05 27.05
C GLY A 256 19.18 -5.55 26.91
N ALA A 257 18.89 -6.37 27.94
CA ALA A 257 19.19 -7.79 27.93
C ALA A 257 18.23 -8.56 27.02
N VAL A 258 18.75 -9.62 26.39
CA VAL A 258 17.96 -10.53 25.55
C VAL A 258 17.54 -11.76 26.33
N VAL A 259 16.24 -12.02 26.30
CA VAL A 259 15.58 -13.06 27.07
C VAL A 259 14.68 -13.88 26.14
N THR A 260 14.53 -15.18 26.39
CA THR A 260 13.58 -15.99 25.62
C THR A 260 12.15 -15.59 25.95
N GLN A 261 11.25 -15.71 24.97
CA GLN A 261 9.86 -15.33 25.18
C GLN A 261 9.16 -16.21 26.22
N GLU A 262 9.59 -17.45 26.39
CA GLU A 262 9.09 -18.31 27.48
C GLU A 262 9.40 -17.75 28.87
N CYS A 263 10.61 -17.21 29.06
CA CYS A 263 10.98 -16.56 30.32
C CYS A 263 10.13 -15.32 30.56
N VAL A 264 9.86 -14.55 29.50
CA VAL A 264 8.99 -13.39 29.58
C VAL A 264 7.60 -13.79 30.06
N GLU A 265 7.03 -14.84 29.48
CA GLU A 265 5.67 -15.29 29.78
C GLU A 265 5.53 -15.95 31.15
N LYS A 266 6.53 -16.76 31.56
CA LYS A 266 6.48 -17.54 32.81
C LYS A 266 6.92 -16.77 34.04
N LEU A 267 7.90 -15.87 33.91
CA LEU A 267 8.54 -15.15 35.02
C LEU A 267 8.24 -13.65 34.96
N ILE A 268 8.69 -12.97 33.89
CA ILE A 268 8.70 -11.50 33.85
C ILE A 268 7.28 -10.91 33.84
N ARG A 269 6.32 -11.54 33.15
CA ARG A 269 4.93 -11.06 33.15
C ARG A 269 4.23 -11.20 34.50
N LYS A 270 4.71 -12.06 35.40
CA LYS A 270 4.14 -12.20 36.75
C LYS A 270 4.65 -11.10 37.67
N ASP A 271 5.97 -10.88 37.64
CA ASP A 271 6.62 -9.96 38.58
C ASP A 271 6.72 -8.52 38.03
N MET A 272 6.60 -8.36 36.70
CA MET A 272 6.75 -7.10 35.96
C MET A 272 7.99 -6.29 36.38
N MET A 273 9.11 -7.01 36.57
CA MET A 273 10.41 -6.46 36.94
C MET A 273 11.52 -7.04 36.07
N ASP A 274 12.53 -6.23 35.80
CA ASP A 274 13.72 -6.64 35.06
C ASP A 274 14.60 -7.51 35.96
N PRO A 275 14.91 -8.77 35.58
CA PRO A 275 15.71 -9.68 36.40
C PRO A 275 17.19 -9.26 36.52
N VAL A 276 17.69 -8.38 35.65
CA VAL A 276 19.09 -7.95 35.67
C VAL A 276 19.27 -6.67 36.49
N THR A 277 18.39 -5.68 36.29
CA THR A 277 18.52 -4.35 36.92
C THR A 277 17.59 -4.18 38.12
N GLY A 278 16.51 -4.95 38.22
CA GLY A 278 15.47 -4.79 39.25
C GLY A 278 14.47 -3.66 38.96
N ASP A 279 14.52 -3.06 37.76
CA ASP A 279 13.62 -1.97 37.37
C ASP A 279 12.21 -2.48 37.07
N LYS A 280 11.19 -1.67 37.38
CA LYS A 280 9.80 -1.99 37.04
C LYS A 280 9.60 -1.93 35.52
N LEU A 281 9.04 -2.99 34.95
CA LEU A 281 8.74 -3.12 33.52
C LEU A 281 7.26 -2.85 33.25
N SER A 282 6.98 -2.24 32.11
CA SER A 282 5.66 -2.21 31.49
C SER A 282 5.61 -3.13 30.26
N ASP A 283 4.42 -3.48 29.79
CA ASP A 283 4.25 -4.28 28.56
C ASP A 283 4.90 -3.63 27.33
N ARG A 284 5.06 -2.30 27.35
CA ARG A 284 5.72 -1.56 26.27
C ARG A 284 7.23 -1.73 26.30
N ASP A 285 7.82 -2.04 27.46
CA ASP A 285 9.26 -2.21 27.64
C ASP A 285 9.75 -3.58 27.16
N ILE A 286 8.82 -4.52 26.99
CA ILE A 286 9.08 -5.85 26.46
C ILE A 286 8.93 -5.79 24.93
N ILE A 287 10.06 -5.84 24.23
CA ILE A 287 10.08 -5.75 22.77
C ILE A 287 10.39 -7.11 22.18
N PRO A 288 9.42 -7.80 21.55
CA PRO A 288 9.70 -9.05 20.86
C PRO A 288 10.61 -8.80 19.66
N LEU A 289 11.69 -9.54 19.55
CA LEU A 289 12.63 -9.43 18.44
C LEU A 289 12.05 -10.03 17.17
N GLN A 290 12.26 -9.34 16.04
CA GLN A 290 11.98 -9.90 14.74
C GLN A 290 13.02 -10.94 14.38
N ARG A 291 12.59 -12.18 14.38
CA ARG A 291 13.36 -13.33 13.93
C ARG A 291 13.14 -13.59 12.44
N GLY A 292 14.11 -14.25 11.82
CA GLY A 292 13.94 -14.78 10.47
C GLY A 292 12.95 -15.93 10.45
N GLY A 293 12.48 -16.29 9.25
CA GLY A 293 11.68 -17.49 9.09
C GLY A 293 12.43 -18.73 9.56
N THR A 294 11.85 -19.50 10.46
CA THR A 294 12.23 -20.91 10.56
C THR A 294 11.64 -21.60 9.32
N GLY A 295 12.21 -22.68 8.80
CA GLY A 295 11.66 -23.38 7.62
C GLY A 295 10.20 -23.87 7.76
N PHE A 296 9.59 -23.65 8.93
CA PHE A 296 8.21 -23.94 9.30
C PHE A 296 7.25 -22.79 8.97
N ALA A 297 6.05 -23.12 8.47
CA ALA A 297 5.08 -22.16 7.92
C ALA A 297 4.54 -21.11 8.92
N GLY A 298 4.79 -21.26 10.23
CA GLY A 298 4.22 -20.42 11.29
C GLY A 298 5.06 -19.24 11.76
N SER A 299 6.32 -19.08 11.33
CA SER A 299 7.23 -18.08 11.91
C SER A 299 7.04 -16.63 11.41
N GLY A 300 5.87 -16.29 10.87
CA GLY A 300 5.48 -14.90 10.55
C GLY A 300 6.20 -14.22 9.38
N VAL A 301 7.16 -14.89 8.73
CA VAL A 301 7.93 -14.36 7.60
C VAL A 301 7.47 -14.99 6.29
N ARG A 302 7.01 -14.16 5.35
CA ARG A 302 6.63 -14.60 4.00
C ARG A 302 7.89 -14.85 3.16
N LEU A 303 8.36 -16.09 3.09
CA LEU A 303 9.51 -16.52 2.26
C LEU A 303 9.14 -16.67 0.77
N ALA A 304 8.39 -15.72 0.22
CA ALA A 304 8.01 -15.70 -1.18
C ALA A 304 8.38 -14.34 -1.77
N ALA A 305 9.33 -14.33 -2.70
CA ALA A 305 9.60 -13.18 -3.55
C ALA A 305 8.55 -13.13 -4.66
N LYS A 306 8.00 -11.94 -4.91
CA LYS A 306 7.09 -11.69 -6.03
C LYS A 306 7.65 -10.56 -6.86
N GLU A 307 7.79 -10.80 -8.15
CA GLU A 307 8.15 -9.78 -9.12
C GLU A 307 6.92 -9.51 -9.99
N ALA A 308 6.43 -8.27 -9.96
CA ALA A 308 5.33 -7.83 -10.81
C ALA A 308 5.92 -7.30 -12.12
N ARG A 309 5.75 -8.07 -13.19
CA ARG A 309 6.10 -7.66 -14.56
C ARG A 309 4.83 -7.28 -15.33
N PRO A 310 4.94 -6.56 -16.46
CA PRO A 310 3.80 -6.22 -17.29
C PRO A 310 2.95 -7.46 -17.56
N VAL A 311 1.65 -7.33 -17.32
CA VAL A 311 0.66 -8.34 -17.64
C VAL A 311 0.01 -7.87 -18.93
N MET A 312 -0.01 -8.71 -19.96
CA MET A 312 -0.89 -8.45 -21.10
C MET A 312 -2.32 -8.48 -20.56
N GLN A 313 -2.97 -7.32 -20.52
CA GLN A 313 -4.41 -7.26 -20.27
C GLN A 313 -5.09 -7.96 -21.44
N VAL A 314 -5.79 -9.05 -21.14
CA VAL A 314 -6.68 -9.75 -22.07
C VAL A 314 -8.02 -9.03 -22.05
#